data_AF-A0A815R184-F1
#
_entry.id   AF-A0A815R184-F1
#
_cell.length_a   1.000
_cell.length_b   1.000
_cell.length_c   1.000
_cell.angle_alpha   90.00
_cell.angle_beta   90.00
_cell.angle_gamma   90.00
#
_symmetry.space_group_name_H-M   'P 1'
#
loop_
_entity.id
_entity.type
_entity.pdbx_description
1 polymer ?
#
loop_
_entity_poly.entity_id
_entity_poly.type
_entity_poly.pdbx_seq_one_letter_code
_entity_poly.pdbx_strand_id
1 'polypeptide(L)'
;MLKRIKVHDQHEGEIFVQNKRHTPSNMPMVVSNMISDDMPDQHSEFFTHLSYFAISTIDIDGRPWATIIVGSPTTLIRAISEMELNISAVLPKDDPFLSSIINTVNSPYRSFAGIGVDFSNRRRNKVAGFIATSNIVNDTLNMSLLTNENVGNCPKYITIRKLEYCKRNPQIAADYRNTDRISFNQECLDIINQASTIFLATRHTSTISDNTSDLGINHRGGYSGFVRTYEENGYTYIVIPDYSGNRFYQSLGNIETDRVAGVVFPCFTSGDMLHVTGIHINKTQHLCQFY
;
A
#
# COMPACT_ATOMS: atom_id res chain seq x y z
N MET A 1 4.76 25.88 18.91
CA MET A 1 4.44 25.89 17.47
C MET A 1 3.08 25.21 17.32
N LEU A 2 2.07 25.89 16.78
CA LEU A 2 0.73 25.31 16.61
C LEU A 2 0.80 24.30 15.45
N LYS A 3 0.51 23.01 15.74
CA LYS A 3 0.41 21.95 14.72
C LYS A 3 -0.61 22.36 13.66
N ARG A 4 -0.23 22.33 12.38
CA ARG A 4 -1.18 22.52 11.27
C ARG A 4 -1.96 21.23 11.11
N ILE A 5 -3.18 21.20 11.63
CA ILE A 5 -4.14 20.12 11.37
C ILE A 5 -4.86 20.51 10.09
N LYS A 6 -4.53 19.87 8.96
CA LYS A 6 -5.38 19.92 7.78
C LYS A 6 -6.58 19.02 8.02
N VAL A 7 -7.77 19.54 7.73
CA VAL A 7 -8.97 18.71 7.64
C VAL A 7 -8.78 17.85 6.39
N HIS A 8 -8.53 16.54 6.53
CA HIS A 8 -8.65 15.59 5.41
C HIS A 8 -10.02 15.80 4.78
N ASP A 9 -10.04 16.30 3.56
CA ASP A 9 -11.24 16.44 2.75
C ASP A 9 -11.58 15.05 2.24
N GLN A 10 -12.43 14.34 2.99
CA GLN A 10 -12.89 13.01 2.62
C GLN A 10 -13.51 13.06 1.23
N HIS A 11 -12.92 12.32 0.29
CA HIS A 11 -13.44 12.29 -1.06
C HIS A 11 -14.77 11.50 -1.11
N GLU A 12 -15.52 11.69 -2.20
CA GLU A 12 -16.90 11.18 -2.35
C GLU A 12 -17.04 9.65 -2.11
N GLY A 13 -16.00 8.87 -2.44
CA GLY A 13 -15.98 7.44 -2.24
C GLY A 13 -15.96 7.05 -0.76
N GLU A 14 -15.17 7.74 0.07
CA GLU A 14 -15.14 7.49 1.52
C GLU A 14 -16.52 7.74 2.12
N ILE A 15 -17.14 8.87 1.77
CA ILE A 15 -18.48 9.27 2.25
C ILE A 15 -19.53 8.25 1.81
N PHE A 16 -19.48 7.81 0.54
CA PHE A 16 -20.37 6.78 0.03
C PHE A 16 -20.29 5.48 0.84
N VAL A 17 -19.08 4.99 1.10
CA VAL A 17 -18.88 3.76 1.89
C VAL A 17 -19.33 3.94 3.35
N GLN A 18 -19.06 5.09 3.96
CA GLN A 18 -19.50 5.40 5.32
C GLN A 18 -21.03 5.34 5.44
N ASN A 19 -21.75 5.97 4.49
CA ASN A 19 -23.20 5.96 4.42
C ASN A 19 -23.73 4.53 4.23
N LYS A 20 -23.15 3.77 3.30
CA LYS A 20 -23.50 2.36 3.04
C LYS A 20 -23.27 1.46 4.25
N ARG A 21 -22.32 1.80 5.13
CA ARG A 21 -21.99 1.07 6.36
C ARG A 21 -22.67 1.63 7.61
N HIS A 22 -23.56 2.61 7.46
CA HIS A 22 -24.24 3.30 8.57
C HIS A 22 -23.26 3.81 9.64
N THR A 23 -22.16 4.42 9.20
CA THR A 23 -21.15 4.98 10.09
C THR A 23 -21.73 6.17 10.86
N PRO A 24 -21.49 6.29 12.19
CA PRO A 24 -21.96 7.43 12.96
C PRO A 24 -21.48 8.76 12.39
N SER A 25 -22.37 9.76 12.33
CA SER A 25 -22.13 11.06 11.68
C SER A 25 -21.01 11.91 12.28
N ASN A 26 -20.56 11.60 13.50
CA ASN A 26 -19.43 12.26 14.15
C ASN A 26 -18.06 11.66 13.80
N MET A 27 -18.01 10.46 13.19
CA MET A 27 -16.75 9.82 12.82
C MET A 27 -15.95 10.58 11.76
N PRO A 28 -16.54 11.14 10.67
CA PRO A 28 -15.82 11.92 9.65
C PRO A 28 -14.91 13.00 10.23
N MET A 29 -15.41 13.76 11.20
CA MET A 29 -14.65 14.84 11.86
C MET A 29 -13.47 14.30 12.69
N VAL A 30 -13.64 13.14 13.33
CA VAL A 30 -12.57 12.46 14.06
C VAL A 30 -11.51 11.90 13.11
N VAL A 31 -11.93 11.32 11.98
CA VAL A 31 -11.02 10.84 10.92
C VAL A 31 -10.13 11.95 10.42
N SER A 32 -10.75 13.09 10.11
CA SER A 32 -10.08 14.24 9.53
C SER A 32 -8.97 14.81 10.42
N ASN A 33 -9.20 14.83 11.75
CA ASN A 33 -8.21 15.28 12.73
C ASN A 33 -7.06 14.29 13.00
N MET A 34 -7.11 13.07 12.45
CA MET A 34 -6.05 12.05 12.62
C MET A 34 -5.03 12.04 11.49
N ILE A 35 -5.23 12.84 10.44
CA ILE A 35 -4.29 13.02 9.35
C ILE A 35 -3.57 14.35 9.58
N SER A 36 -2.24 14.33 9.54
CA SER A 36 -1.41 15.53 9.74
C SER A 36 -0.55 15.78 8.50
N ASP A 37 -0.38 17.05 8.13
CA ASP A 37 0.54 17.43 7.04
C ASP A 37 1.98 17.11 7.45
N ASP A 38 2.37 17.63 8.63
CA ASP A 38 3.69 17.42 9.21
C ASP A 38 3.78 16.04 9.87
N MET A 39 4.88 15.35 9.62
CA MET A 39 5.20 14.08 10.25
C MET A 39 5.62 14.33 11.72
N PRO A 40 4.87 13.79 12.71
CA PRO A 40 5.27 13.90 14.11
C PRO A 40 6.63 13.25 14.37
N ASP A 41 7.42 13.75 15.32
CA ASP A 41 8.72 13.17 15.69
C ASP A 41 8.66 11.66 15.94
N GLN A 42 7.59 11.21 16.61
CA GLN A 42 7.39 9.79 16.88
C GLN A 42 7.19 8.95 15.60
N HIS A 43 6.64 9.53 14.54
CA HIS A 43 6.51 8.88 13.22
C HIS A 43 7.84 8.89 12.49
N SER A 44 8.55 10.01 12.51
CA SER A 44 9.90 10.15 11.95
C SER A 44 10.83 9.08 12.54
N GLU A 45 10.91 9.02 13.87
CA GLU A 45 11.67 8.00 14.59
C GLU A 45 11.20 6.58 14.25
N PHE A 46 9.90 6.35 14.13
CA PHE A 46 9.40 5.04 13.74
C PHE A 46 9.91 4.61 12.38
N PHE A 47 9.81 5.46 11.35
CA PHE A 47 10.21 5.09 9.99
C PHE A 47 11.73 4.85 9.88
N THR A 48 12.56 5.63 10.58
CA THR A 48 14.02 5.47 10.55
C THR A 48 14.53 4.21 11.27
N HIS A 49 13.70 3.52 12.04
CA HIS A 49 14.07 2.24 12.67
C HIS A 49 13.65 1.01 11.86
N LEU A 50 12.94 1.19 10.74
CA LEU A 50 12.43 0.07 9.95
C LEU A 50 13.50 -0.56 9.06
N SER A 51 13.58 -1.89 9.05
CA SER A 51 14.36 -2.64 8.04
C SER A 51 13.58 -2.94 6.76
N TYR A 52 12.29 -2.61 6.73
CA TYR A 52 11.42 -2.83 5.58
C TYR A 52 10.29 -1.81 5.57
N PHE A 53 9.82 -1.47 4.37
CA PHE A 53 8.77 -0.48 4.19
C PHE A 53 7.92 -0.84 2.99
N ALA A 54 6.62 -0.97 3.20
CA ALA A 54 5.71 -1.18 2.08
C ALA A 54 5.41 0.18 1.46
N ILE A 55 5.61 0.29 0.15
CA ILE A 55 5.46 1.54 -0.61
C ILE A 55 4.76 1.25 -1.93
N SER A 56 3.93 2.20 -2.37
CA SER A 56 3.31 2.17 -3.69
C SER A 56 3.55 3.44 -4.48
N THR A 57 3.48 3.28 -5.80
CA THR A 57 3.45 4.36 -6.80
C THR A 57 2.47 3.96 -7.91
N ILE A 58 2.31 4.82 -8.91
CA ILE A 58 1.47 4.59 -10.09
C ILE A 58 2.37 4.44 -11.32
N ASP A 59 2.05 3.49 -12.22
CA ASP A 59 2.73 3.35 -13.52
C ASP A 59 2.19 4.33 -14.59
N ILE A 60 2.75 4.30 -15.79
CA ILE A 60 2.35 5.19 -16.89
C ILE A 60 0.91 4.96 -17.38
N ASP A 61 0.39 3.74 -17.20
CA ASP A 61 -0.99 3.37 -17.55
C ASP A 61 -1.96 3.68 -16.39
N GLY A 62 -1.45 4.19 -15.28
CA GLY A 62 -2.23 4.49 -14.11
C GLY A 62 -2.40 3.33 -13.12
N ARG A 63 -1.82 2.15 -13.34
CA ARG A 63 -1.97 1.04 -12.39
C ARG A 63 -1.15 1.32 -11.13
N PRO A 64 -1.73 1.19 -9.92
CA PRO A 64 -0.98 1.33 -8.70
C PRO A 64 -0.19 0.04 -8.44
N TRP A 65 1.11 0.17 -8.19
CA TRP A 65 2.00 -0.93 -7.84
C TRP A 65 2.49 -0.74 -6.42
N ALA A 66 2.32 -1.77 -5.57
CA ALA A 66 2.91 -1.84 -4.24
C ALA A 66 4.11 -2.78 -4.25
N THR A 67 5.15 -2.48 -3.48
CA THR A 67 6.27 -3.37 -3.18
C THR A 67 6.64 -3.27 -1.70
N ILE A 68 7.56 -4.12 -1.26
CA ILE A 68 8.23 -3.99 0.04
C ILE A 68 9.71 -3.77 -0.22
N ILE A 69 10.20 -2.58 0.09
CA ILE A 69 11.63 -2.32 0.11
C ILE A 69 12.23 -2.84 1.41
N VAL A 70 13.43 -3.41 1.33
CA VAL A 70 14.15 -4.00 2.47
C VAL A 70 15.56 -3.40 2.50
N GLY A 71 16.04 -3.08 3.69
CA GLY A 71 17.37 -2.51 3.88
C GLY A 71 17.80 -2.48 5.35
N SER A 72 18.96 -1.90 5.62
CA SER A 72 19.40 -1.67 7.00
C SER A 72 18.52 -0.59 7.65
N PRO A 73 18.09 -0.74 8.92
CA PRO A 73 17.42 0.33 9.66
C PRO A 73 18.13 1.68 9.53
N THR A 74 19.46 1.67 9.59
CA THR A 74 20.26 2.90 9.60
C THR A 74 20.36 3.61 8.24
N THR A 75 19.98 2.94 7.14
CA THR A 75 20.17 3.48 5.79
C THR A 75 18.94 3.43 4.90
N LEU A 76 17.93 2.60 5.22
CA LEU A 76 16.76 2.40 4.37
C LEU A 76 15.91 3.67 4.29
N ILE A 77 15.57 4.25 5.44
CA ILE A 77 14.77 5.47 5.55
C ILE A 77 15.50 6.47 6.43
N ARG A 78 15.61 7.70 5.95
CA ARG A 78 16.09 8.84 6.72
C ARG A 78 15.05 9.94 6.73
N ALA A 79 14.70 10.46 7.90
CA ALA A 79 13.94 11.68 8.00
C ALA A 79 14.88 12.88 7.82
N ILE A 80 14.63 13.69 6.79
CA ILE A 80 15.39 14.91 6.48
C ILE A 80 14.75 16.12 7.15
N SER A 81 13.41 16.15 7.20
CA SER A 81 12.62 17.16 7.90
C SER A 81 11.26 16.57 8.32
N GLU A 82 10.40 17.38 8.95
CA GLU A 82 9.01 17.01 9.27
C GLU A 82 8.16 16.73 8.02
N MET A 83 8.61 17.12 6.82
CA MET A 83 7.89 16.91 5.57
C MET A 83 8.68 16.08 4.56
N GLU A 84 9.85 15.55 4.90
CA GLU A 84 10.72 14.88 3.92
C GLU A 84 11.36 13.59 4.46
N LEU A 85 11.16 12.51 3.70
CA LEU A 85 11.83 11.23 3.88
C LEU A 85 12.73 10.92 2.69
N ASN A 86 13.95 10.48 2.94
CA ASN A 86 14.81 9.88 1.93
C ASN A 86 14.79 8.36 2.06
N ILE A 87 14.66 7.68 0.93
CA ILE A 87 14.72 6.23 0.81
C ILE A 87 15.92 5.84 -0.04
N SER A 88 16.68 4.85 0.43
CA SER A 88 17.76 4.21 -0.32
C SER A 88 17.62 2.68 -0.24
N ALA A 89 17.29 2.03 -1.36
CA ALA A 89 17.05 0.60 -1.42
C ALA A 89 17.52 -0.03 -2.73
N VAL A 90 17.97 -1.28 -2.67
CA VAL A 90 18.21 -2.11 -3.87
C VAL A 90 16.96 -2.96 -4.09
N LEU A 91 16.32 -2.80 -5.25
CA LEU A 91 15.19 -3.61 -5.67
C LEU A 91 15.60 -4.54 -6.83
N PRO A 92 14.89 -5.67 -7.03
CA PRO A 92 15.01 -6.43 -8.26
C PRO A 92 14.79 -5.54 -9.49
N LYS A 93 15.56 -5.73 -10.56
CA LYS A 93 15.45 -4.90 -11.79
C LYS A 93 14.06 -4.96 -12.40
N ASP A 94 13.40 -6.11 -12.26
CA ASP A 94 12.07 -6.38 -12.82
C ASP A 94 10.93 -6.04 -11.86
N ASP A 95 11.23 -5.48 -10.69
CA ASP A 95 10.22 -5.02 -9.74
C ASP A 95 9.32 -3.96 -10.42
N PRO A 96 7.99 -4.13 -10.40
CA PRO A 96 7.09 -3.25 -11.12
C PRO A 96 6.97 -1.86 -10.48
N PHE A 97 7.18 -1.73 -9.16
CA PHE A 97 7.30 -0.43 -8.51
C PHE A 97 8.56 0.29 -9.01
N LEU A 98 9.72 -0.38 -9.06
CA LEU A 98 10.95 0.21 -9.61
C LEU A 98 10.76 0.66 -11.07
N SER A 99 10.17 -0.21 -11.88
CA SER A 99 9.86 0.09 -13.30
C SER A 99 8.96 1.32 -13.43
N SER A 100 7.95 1.44 -12.56
CA SER A 100 7.05 2.60 -12.52
C SER A 100 7.82 3.89 -12.19
N ILE A 101 8.67 3.87 -11.15
CA ILE A 101 9.48 5.03 -10.76
C ILE A 101 10.37 5.54 -11.91
N ILE A 102 11.03 4.62 -12.62
CA ILE A 102 11.91 4.95 -13.76
C ILE A 102 11.09 5.58 -14.89
N ASN A 103 9.97 4.96 -15.24
CA ASN A 103 9.17 5.37 -16.40
C ASN A 103 8.37 6.65 -16.17
N THR A 104 8.10 7.02 -14.90
CA THR A 104 7.36 8.24 -14.55
C THR A 104 8.28 9.37 -14.05
N VAL A 105 9.60 9.30 -14.26
CA VAL A 105 10.55 10.32 -13.77
C VAL A 105 10.23 11.73 -14.29
N ASN A 106 9.72 11.83 -15.51
CA ASN A 106 9.32 13.08 -16.16
C ASN A 106 7.82 13.38 -16.02
N SER A 107 7.07 12.55 -15.29
CA SER A 107 5.64 12.79 -15.04
C SER A 107 5.47 13.95 -14.06
N PRO A 108 4.51 14.86 -14.29
CA PRO A 108 4.13 15.84 -13.27
C PRO A 108 3.37 15.19 -12.10
N TYR A 109 2.83 13.98 -12.30
CA TYR A 109 2.07 13.23 -11.29
C TYR A 109 2.92 12.06 -10.78
N ARG A 110 3.56 12.26 -9.62
CA ARG A 110 4.46 11.30 -8.98
C ARG A 110 4.09 11.12 -7.52
N SER A 111 2.91 10.56 -7.26
CA SER A 111 2.47 10.30 -5.90
C SER A 111 3.07 9.01 -5.36
N PHE A 112 3.32 8.97 -4.05
CA PHE A 112 3.63 7.74 -3.33
C PHE A 112 2.67 7.56 -2.16
N ALA A 113 2.47 6.32 -1.75
CA ALA A 113 1.91 6.00 -0.45
C ALA A 113 2.76 4.94 0.23
N GLY A 114 3.01 5.11 1.51
CA GLY A 114 3.87 4.27 2.32
C GLY A 114 3.18 3.81 3.59
N ILE A 115 3.53 2.61 4.03
CA ILE A 115 3.11 2.07 5.31
C ILE A 115 4.26 1.33 5.97
N GLY A 116 4.73 1.90 7.07
CA GLY A 116 5.65 1.23 7.96
C GLY A 116 4.88 0.30 8.87
N VAL A 117 5.33 -0.94 9.01
CA VAL A 117 4.79 -1.93 9.94
C VAL A 117 5.95 -2.45 10.76
N ASP A 118 5.84 -2.39 12.08
CA ASP A 118 6.71 -3.14 12.97
C ASP A 118 5.93 -4.36 13.46
N PHE A 119 6.25 -5.51 12.87
CA PHE A 119 5.61 -6.77 13.22
C PHE A 119 5.94 -7.23 14.65
N SER A 120 6.96 -6.71 15.32
CA SER A 120 7.31 -7.14 16.69
C SER A 120 6.33 -6.63 17.74
N ASN A 121 5.78 -5.42 17.52
CA ASN A 121 4.92 -4.72 18.47
C ASN A 121 3.57 -4.27 17.87
N ARG A 122 3.29 -4.66 16.62
CA ARG A 122 2.07 -4.34 15.88
C ARG A 122 1.87 -2.83 15.67
N ARG A 123 2.95 -2.05 15.62
CA ARG A 123 2.91 -0.63 15.31
C ARG A 123 2.86 -0.42 13.80
N ARG A 124 2.02 0.50 13.33
CA ARG A 124 1.84 0.76 11.91
C ARG A 124 1.46 2.21 11.63
N ASN A 125 2.36 2.96 11.01
CA ASN A 125 2.11 4.33 10.58
C ASN A 125 2.08 4.40 9.05
N LYS A 126 1.16 5.22 8.52
CA LYS A 126 1.10 5.53 7.09
C LYS A 126 1.67 6.91 6.83
N VAL A 127 2.20 7.07 5.63
CA VAL A 127 2.68 8.32 5.08
C VAL A 127 2.33 8.36 3.59
N ALA A 128 1.90 9.50 3.06
CA ALA A 128 1.71 9.70 1.63
C ALA A 128 2.11 11.11 1.20
N GLY A 129 2.25 11.29 -0.11
CA GLY A 129 2.61 12.56 -0.73
C GLY A 129 3.24 12.36 -2.10
N PHE A 130 4.31 13.11 -2.38
CA PHE A 130 4.91 13.18 -3.71
C PHE A 130 6.39 12.79 -3.73
N ILE A 131 6.82 12.17 -4.81
CA ILE A 131 8.21 11.81 -5.06
C ILE A 131 8.89 13.01 -5.73
N ALA A 132 9.66 13.77 -4.95
CA ALA A 132 10.34 14.97 -5.43
C ALA A 132 11.47 14.63 -6.40
N THR A 133 12.30 13.65 -6.03
CA THR A 133 13.38 13.16 -6.89
C THR A 133 13.49 11.65 -6.79
N SER A 134 13.94 11.02 -7.87
CA SER A 134 14.35 9.61 -7.85
C SER A 134 15.48 9.38 -8.84
N ASN A 135 16.49 8.62 -8.44
CA ASN A 135 17.57 8.23 -9.33
C ASN A 135 18.20 6.90 -8.88
N ILE A 136 18.87 6.24 -9.81
CA ILE A 136 19.60 5.01 -9.54
C ILE A 136 21.09 5.32 -9.56
N VAL A 137 21.78 4.94 -8.47
CA VAL A 137 23.25 5.06 -8.35
C VAL A 137 23.77 3.73 -7.84
N ASN A 138 24.68 3.09 -8.57
CA ASN A 138 25.25 1.79 -8.22
C ASN A 138 24.17 0.75 -7.86
N ASP A 139 23.19 0.56 -8.75
CA ASP A 139 22.02 -0.33 -8.57
C ASP A 139 21.12 -0.02 -7.36
N THR A 140 21.34 1.12 -6.69
CA THR A 140 20.53 1.57 -5.55
C THR A 140 19.56 2.64 -6.01
N LEU A 141 18.26 2.40 -5.81
CA LEU A 141 17.23 3.41 -5.95
C LEU A 141 17.32 4.39 -4.77
N ASN A 142 17.47 5.66 -5.09
CA ASN A 142 17.40 6.76 -4.14
C ASN A 142 16.16 7.60 -4.46
N MET A 143 15.37 7.94 -3.45
CA MET A 143 14.18 8.78 -3.58
C MET A 143 14.12 9.81 -2.46
N SER A 144 13.74 11.04 -2.79
CA SER A 144 13.27 12.04 -1.83
C SER A 144 11.75 12.14 -1.93
N LEU A 145 11.09 11.98 -0.78
CA LEU A 145 9.65 11.89 -0.63
C LEU A 145 9.15 13.06 0.20
N LEU A 146 8.35 13.93 -0.41
CA LEU A 146 7.67 15.03 0.28
C LEU A 146 6.34 14.51 0.83
N THR A 147 6.18 14.55 2.14
CA THR A 147 5.00 14.01 2.84
C THR A 147 4.00 15.12 3.09
N ASN A 148 2.72 14.86 2.83
CA ASN A 148 1.61 15.76 3.15
C ASN A 148 0.44 15.03 3.83
N GLU A 149 0.54 13.72 4.04
CA GLU A 149 -0.46 12.93 4.75
C GLU A 149 0.23 11.93 5.69
N ASN A 150 0.13 12.17 6.98
CA ASN A 150 0.71 11.32 8.02
C ASN A 150 -0.42 10.77 8.91
N VAL A 151 -0.54 9.44 8.99
CA VAL A 151 -1.61 8.77 9.75
C VAL A 151 -1.02 7.79 10.76
N GLY A 152 -1.45 7.95 12.01
CA GLY A 152 -0.93 7.19 13.15
C GLY A 152 -1.37 5.72 13.25
N ASN A 153 -0.99 5.13 14.38
CA ASN A 153 -1.06 3.70 14.63
C ASN A 153 -2.48 3.11 14.62
N CYS A 154 -2.66 1.99 13.91
CA CYS A 154 -3.82 1.11 14.07
C CYS A 154 -3.32 -0.35 14.11
N PRO A 155 -3.26 -0.98 15.28
CA PRO A 155 -2.55 -2.26 15.48
C PRO A 155 -3.37 -3.49 15.07
N LYS A 156 -4.53 -3.30 14.43
CA LYS A 156 -5.47 -4.39 14.14
C LYS A 156 -4.94 -5.30 13.04
N TYR A 157 -5.14 -6.61 13.22
CA TYR A 157 -4.85 -7.66 12.24
C TYR A 157 -3.37 -7.80 11.81
N ILE A 158 -2.43 -7.22 12.56
CA ILE A 158 -0.99 -7.41 12.36
C ILE A 158 -0.56 -8.63 13.17
N THR A 159 -0.13 -9.69 12.48
CA THR A 159 0.41 -10.91 13.09
C THR A 159 1.83 -10.65 13.58
N ILE A 160 2.10 -10.92 14.86
CA ILE A 160 3.44 -10.77 15.43
C ILE A 160 4.36 -11.81 14.80
N ARG A 161 5.52 -11.36 14.33
CA ARG A 161 6.56 -12.22 13.77
C ARG A 161 7.94 -11.63 14.01
N LYS A 162 8.92 -12.50 14.26
CA LYS A 162 10.34 -12.16 14.25
C LYS A 162 10.83 -12.32 12.81
N LEU A 163 11.33 -11.25 12.22
CA LEU A 163 11.90 -11.26 10.87
C LEU A 163 13.42 -11.22 10.98
N GLU A 164 14.08 -12.02 10.14
CA GLU A 164 15.54 -12.04 10.04
C GLU A 164 15.92 -11.59 8.63
N TYR A 165 16.90 -10.69 8.54
CA TYR A 165 17.41 -10.24 7.27
C TYR A 165 18.14 -11.38 6.58
N CYS A 166 17.76 -11.67 5.35
CA CYS A 166 18.43 -12.63 4.48
C CYS A 166 18.80 -11.93 3.17
N LYS A 167 20.11 -11.89 2.85
CA LYS A 167 20.54 -11.39 1.55
C LYS A 167 20.16 -12.41 0.48
N ARG A 168 19.47 -11.95 -0.57
CA ARG A 168 18.96 -12.80 -1.65
C ARG A 168 19.38 -12.27 -3.01
N ASN A 169 19.49 -13.18 -3.97
CA ASN A 169 19.64 -12.86 -5.39
C ASN A 169 18.27 -13.07 -6.04
N PRO A 170 17.50 -12.00 -6.31
CA PRO A 170 16.15 -12.14 -6.84
C PRO A 170 16.19 -12.71 -8.26
N GLN A 171 15.22 -13.56 -8.58
CA GLN A 171 14.97 -14.08 -9.92
C GLN A 171 13.47 -13.99 -10.21
N ILE A 172 13.10 -13.73 -11.45
CA ILE A 172 11.71 -13.78 -11.88
C ILE A 172 11.33 -15.25 -12.03
N ALA A 173 10.36 -15.71 -11.23
CA ALA A 173 9.73 -17.02 -11.43
C ALA A 173 8.68 -16.95 -12.55
N ALA A 174 7.88 -15.87 -12.59
CA ALA A 174 6.88 -15.63 -13.63
C ALA A 174 6.60 -14.13 -13.81
N ASP A 175 6.34 -13.70 -15.04
CA ASP A 175 5.90 -12.35 -15.38
C ASP A 175 4.82 -12.40 -16.46
N TYR A 176 3.63 -11.91 -16.11
CA TYR A 176 2.43 -11.92 -16.96
C TYR A 176 1.94 -10.52 -17.31
N ARG A 177 2.74 -9.47 -17.05
CA ARG A 177 2.34 -8.05 -17.25
C ARG A 177 1.90 -7.72 -18.68
N ASN A 178 2.41 -8.46 -19.67
CA ASN A 178 2.14 -8.27 -21.10
C ASN A 178 1.23 -9.36 -21.69
N THR A 179 0.39 -10.00 -20.86
CA THR A 179 -0.51 -11.08 -21.32
C THR A 179 -1.97 -10.70 -21.13
N ASP A 180 -2.82 -11.05 -22.10
CA ASP A 180 -4.25 -10.72 -22.08
C ASP A 180 -5.07 -11.56 -21.09
N ARG A 181 -4.52 -12.68 -20.61
CA ARG A 181 -5.17 -13.58 -19.66
C ARG A 181 -4.16 -14.08 -18.63
N ILE A 182 -4.46 -13.79 -17.37
CA ILE A 182 -3.71 -14.30 -16.23
C ILE A 182 -4.44 -15.55 -15.74
N SER A 183 -3.79 -16.71 -15.90
CA SER A 183 -4.07 -17.86 -15.05
C SER A 183 -2.91 -17.94 -14.07
N PHE A 184 -3.20 -17.81 -12.78
CA PHE A 184 -2.19 -17.97 -11.75
C PHE A 184 -1.71 -19.43 -11.79
N ASN A 185 -0.40 -19.62 -11.94
CA ASN A 185 0.18 -20.95 -11.78
C ASN A 185 0.05 -21.40 -10.31
N GLN A 186 0.34 -22.68 -10.05
CA GLN A 186 0.20 -23.24 -8.71
C GLN A 186 1.06 -22.50 -7.67
N GLU A 187 2.27 -22.09 -8.02
CA GLU A 187 3.17 -21.34 -7.12
C GLU A 187 2.55 -19.99 -6.69
N CYS A 188 1.93 -19.26 -7.63
CA CYS A 188 1.22 -18.04 -7.29
C CYS A 188 0.03 -18.31 -6.36
N LEU A 189 -0.77 -19.35 -6.65
CA LEU A 189 -1.90 -19.73 -5.80
C LEU A 189 -1.43 -20.12 -4.39
N ASP A 190 -0.30 -20.82 -4.27
CA ASP A 190 0.28 -21.22 -3.00
C ASP A 190 0.73 -20.01 -2.18
N ILE A 191 1.33 -18.99 -2.82
CA ILE A 191 1.68 -17.72 -2.16
C ILE A 191 0.41 -17.01 -1.65
N ILE A 192 -0.65 -16.94 -2.46
CA ILE A 192 -1.91 -16.29 -2.07
C ILE A 192 -2.55 -17.05 -0.90
N ASN A 193 -2.63 -18.37 -0.98
CA ASN A 193 -3.27 -19.22 0.03
C ASN A 193 -2.53 -19.18 1.38
N GLN A 194 -1.20 -19.08 1.35
CA GLN A 194 -0.37 -18.99 2.56
C GLN A 194 -0.27 -17.56 3.13
N ALA A 195 -0.77 -16.56 2.40
CA ALA A 195 -0.67 -15.17 2.81
C ALA A 195 -1.38 -14.94 4.15
N SER A 196 -0.64 -14.40 5.11
CA SER A 196 -1.16 -13.89 6.38
C SER A 196 -1.10 -12.35 6.44
N THR A 197 -0.50 -11.73 5.43
CA THR A 197 -0.36 -10.29 5.26
C THR A 197 -0.26 -9.97 3.79
N ILE A 198 -0.95 -8.93 3.35
CA ILE A 198 -0.85 -8.33 2.02
C ILE A 198 -0.79 -6.81 2.16
N PHE A 199 -0.26 -6.14 1.14
CA PHE A 199 -0.34 -4.70 1.03
C PHE A 199 -1.15 -4.33 -0.20
N LEU A 200 -2.30 -3.69 0.03
CA LEU A 200 -3.25 -3.27 -0.98
C LEU A 200 -3.00 -1.81 -1.33
N ALA A 201 -2.60 -1.54 -2.57
CA ALA A 201 -2.54 -0.21 -3.15
C ALA A 201 -3.83 0.13 -3.90
N THR A 202 -4.33 1.34 -3.66
CA THR A 202 -5.56 1.88 -4.26
C THR A 202 -5.32 3.32 -4.60
N ARG A 203 -5.92 3.84 -5.67
CA ARG A 203 -5.81 5.27 -6.01
C ARG A 203 -7.19 5.91 -6.12
N HIS A 204 -7.24 7.21 -5.93
CA HIS A 204 -8.34 8.05 -6.32
C HIS A 204 -7.82 8.99 -7.40
N THR A 205 -8.52 9.09 -8.53
CA THR A 205 -8.25 10.11 -9.54
C THR A 205 -9.40 11.10 -9.54
N SER A 206 -9.17 12.31 -9.02
CA SER A 206 -10.17 13.38 -9.09
C SER A 206 -10.42 13.75 -10.55
N THR A 207 -11.70 13.90 -10.92
CA THR A 207 -12.13 14.39 -12.24
C THR A 207 -12.21 15.91 -12.31
N ILE A 208 -12.08 16.59 -11.16
CA ILE A 208 -12.09 18.04 -11.01
C ILE A 208 -10.64 18.54 -11.04
N SER A 209 -10.42 19.73 -11.58
CA SER A 209 -9.13 20.41 -11.82
C SER A 209 -8.19 20.57 -10.61
N ASP A 210 -8.56 20.06 -9.44
CA ASP A 210 -7.82 20.25 -8.20
C ASP A 210 -6.62 19.28 -8.04
N ASN A 211 -6.37 18.39 -9.01
CA ASN A 211 -5.16 17.56 -9.09
C ASN A 211 -4.83 16.73 -7.82
N THR A 212 -5.79 16.55 -6.91
CA THR A 212 -5.62 15.72 -5.70
C THR A 212 -5.91 14.26 -6.04
N SER A 213 -5.00 13.65 -6.82
CA SER A 213 -5.00 12.20 -6.96
C SER A 213 -4.39 11.58 -5.70
N ASP A 214 -5.21 10.90 -4.90
CA ASP A 214 -4.76 10.29 -3.65
C ASP A 214 -4.34 8.85 -3.90
N LEU A 215 -3.05 8.58 -3.70
CA LEU A 215 -2.54 7.22 -3.66
C LEU A 215 -2.63 6.69 -2.23
N GLY A 216 -3.07 5.44 -2.09
CA GLY A 216 -3.14 4.75 -0.82
C GLY A 216 -2.39 3.42 -0.87
N ILE A 217 -1.84 3.04 0.28
CA ILE A 217 -1.42 1.66 0.56
C ILE A 217 -1.95 1.25 1.93
N ASN A 218 -2.39 0.00 2.06
CA ASN A 218 -2.97 -0.51 3.30
C ASN A 218 -2.51 -1.93 3.58
N HIS A 219 -2.10 -2.19 4.83
CA HIS A 219 -1.86 -3.53 5.33
C HIS A 219 -3.19 -4.24 5.60
N ARG A 220 -3.41 -5.39 4.97
CA ARG A 220 -4.48 -6.33 5.35
C ARG A 220 -3.83 -7.60 5.87
N GLY A 221 -4.28 -8.09 7.01
CA GLY A 221 -3.73 -9.29 7.63
C GLY A 221 -4.82 -10.18 8.21
N GLY A 222 -4.45 -11.43 8.44
CA GLY A 222 -5.32 -12.48 8.94
C GLY A 222 -4.53 -13.78 9.13
N TYR A 223 -5.25 -14.85 9.50
CA TYR A 223 -4.67 -16.19 9.43
C TYR A 223 -4.40 -16.59 7.98
N SER A 224 -3.49 -17.54 7.77
CA SER A 224 -3.31 -18.18 6.47
C SER A 224 -4.68 -18.60 5.89
N GLY A 225 -4.90 -18.33 4.60
CA GLY A 225 -6.19 -18.54 3.93
C GLY A 225 -7.23 -17.42 4.12
N PHE A 226 -6.89 -16.29 4.75
CA PHE A 226 -7.84 -15.15 4.82
C PHE A 226 -8.14 -14.56 3.43
N VAL A 227 -7.16 -14.60 2.53
CA VAL A 227 -7.37 -14.33 1.11
C VAL A 227 -7.81 -15.62 0.44
N ARG A 228 -8.90 -15.56 -0.31
CA ARG A 228 -9.44 -16.72 -1.05
C ARG A 228 -9.34 -16.47 -2.54
N THR A 229 -9.22 -17.53 -3.32
CA THR A 229 -9.26 -17.46 -4.78
C THR A 229 -10.37 -18.33 -5.34
N TYR A 230 -10.96 -17.89 -6.44
CA TYR A 230 -11.84 -18.74 -7.26
C TYR A 230 -11.73 -18.33 -8.73
N GLU A 231 -12.09 -19.22 -9.64
CA GLU A 231 -12.14 -18.94 -11.06
C GLU A 231 -13.59 -18.82 -11.53
N GLU A 232 -13.87 -17.83 -12.36
CA GLU A 232 -15.19 -17.65 -12.98
C GLU A 232 -14.99 -16.94 -14.33
N ASN A 233 -15.68 -17.39 -15.38
CA ASN A 233 -15.59 -16.82 -16.73
C ASN A 233 -14.15 -16.70 -17.30
N GLY A 234 -13.23 -17.57 -16.85
CA GLY A 234 -11.83 -17.55 -17.26
C GLY A 234 -11.01 -16.40 -16.67
N TYR A 235 -11.46 -15.83 -15.55
CA TYR A 235 -10.72 -14.90 -14.70
C TYR A 235 -10.51 -15.53 -13.32
N THR A 236 -9.34 -15.29 -12.72
CA THR A 236 -9.11 -15.59 -11.31
C THR A 236 -9.49 -14.40 -10.45
N TYR A 237 -10.35 -14.62 -9.47
CA TYR A 237 -10.80 -13.64 -8.50
C TYR A 237 -10.05 -13.81 -7.19
N ILE A 238 -9.51 -12.72 -6.66
CA ILE A 238 -8.89 -12.66 -5.34
C ILE A 238 -9.88 -11.99 -4.40
N VAL A 239 -10.29 -12.70 -3.34
CA VAL A 239 -11.26 -12.22 -2.35
C VAL A 239 -10.52 -11.84 -1.08
N ILE A 240 -10.46 -10.53 -0.81
CA ILE A 240 -9.87 -9.96 0.39
C ILE A 240 -11.00 -9.56 1.35
N PRO A 241 -11.11 -10.16 2.54
CA PRO A 241 -12.14 -9.78 3.50
C PRO A 241 -11.87 -8.40 4.08
N ASP A 242 -12.93 -7.59 4.20
CA ASP A 242 -12.86 -6.29 4.87
C ASP A 242 -13.27 -6.43 6.35
N TYR A 243 -12.28 -6.53 7.22
CA TYR A 243 -12.48 -6.60 8.67
C TYR A 243 -12.68 -5.21 9.31
N SER A 244 -13.21 -5.18 10.53
CA SER A 244 -13.51 -3.93 11.25
C SER A 244 -12.27 -3.04 11.47
N GLY A 245 -12.18 -1.94 10.71
CA GLY A 245 -11.06 -1.00 10.78
C GLY A 245 -11.26 0.14 11.78
N ASN A 246 -10.70 1.30 11.42
CA ASN A 246 -10.88 2.61 12.06
C ASN A 246 -12.04 3.42 11.45
N ARG A 247 -12.80 2.82 10.51
CA ARG A 247 -13.93 3.44 9.78
C ARG A 247 -13.54 4.64 8.91
N PHE A 248 -12.27 4.76 8.52
CA PHE A 248 -11.84 5.80 7.57
C PHE A 248 -12.24 5.46 6.15
N TYR A 249 -12.27 4.17 5.83
CA TYR A 249 -12.64 3.63 4.52
C TYR A 249 -11.80 4.10 3.32
N GLN A 250 -10.67 4.82 3.51
CA GLN A 250 -9.74 5.27 2.45
C GLN A 250 -9.59 4.28 1.28
N SER A 251 -9.16 3.03 1.53
CA SER A 251 -9.00 2.06 0.44
C SER A 251 -10.32 1.74 -0.27
N LEU A 252 -11.40 1.52 0.48
CA LEU A 252 -12.71 1.22 -0.12
C LEU A 252 -13.27 2.42 -0.89
N GLY A 253 -13.08 3.63 -0.36
CA GLY A 253 -13.47 4.88 -1.01
C GLY A 253 -12.75 5.06 -2.33
N ASN A 254 -11.42 4.92 -2.33
CA ASN A 254 -10.61 4.93 -3.55
C ASN A 254 -11.19 3.94 -4.58
N ILE A 255 -11.49 2.70 -4.17
CA ILE A 255 -12.05 1.65 -5.04
C ILE A 255 -13.44 2.00 -5.61
N GLU A 256 -14.29 2.70 -4.85
CA GLU A 256 -15.60 3.12 -5.36
C GLU A 256 -15.46 4.14 -6.50
N THR A 257 -14.46 5.03 -6.41
CA THR A 257 -14.22 6.07 -7.41
C THR A 257 -13.31 5.61 -8.56
N ASP A 258 -12.37 4.69 -8.28
CA ASP A 258 -11.44 4.13 -9.24
C ASP A 258 -11.15 2.67 -8.87
N ARG A 259 -11.60 1.77 -9.75
CA ARG A 259 -11.55 0.33 -9.51
C ARG A 259 -10.16 -0.27 -9.71
N VAL A 260 -9.18 0.47 -10.22
CA VAL A 260 -7.84 -0.09 -10.45
C VAL A 260 -7.10 -0.21 -9.11
N ALA A 261 -6.64 -1.40 -8.79
CA ALA A 261 -5.93 -1.69 -7.55
C ALA A 261 -4.71 -2.58 -7.80
N GLY A 262 -3.74 -2.48 -6.89
CA GLY A 262 -2.56 -3.30 -6.83
C GLY A 262 -2.47 -4.01 -5.49
N VAL A 263 -1.89 -5.20 -5.46
CA VAL A 263 -1.63 -5.94 -4.24
C VAL A 263 -0.29 -6.64 -4.34
N VAL A 264 0.48 -6.60 -3.25
CA VAL A 264 1.67 -7.42 -3.09
C VAL A 264 1.47 -8.44 -1.96
N PHE A 265 1.82 -9.69 -2.26
CA PHE A 265 1.80 -10.82 -1.34
C PHE A 265 3.23 -11.21 -0.97
N PRO A 266 3.74 -10.76 0.19
CA PRO A 266 5.02 -11.24 0.69
C PRO A 266 4.90 -12.65 1.28
N CYS A 267 5.74 -13.57 0.83
CA CYS A 267 5.97 -14.83 1.50
C CYS A 267 7.10 -14.66 2.52
N PHE A 268 6.77 -14.52 3.80
CA PHE A 268 7.79 -14.33 4.84
C PHE A 268 8.67 -15.57 5.07
N THR A 269 8.25 -16.75 4.62
CA THR A 269 9.02 -17.99 4.74
C THR A 269 10.08 -18.10 3.64
N SER A 270 9.70 -17.88 2.38
CA SER A 270 10.60 -18.02 1.25
C SER A 270 11.23 -16.70 0.81
N GLY A 271 10.74 -15.55 1.25
CA GLY A 271 11.16 -14.22 0.79
C GLY A 271 10.63 -13.83 -0.59
N ASP A 272 9.80 -14.67 -1.22
CA ASP A 272 9.21 -14.37 -2.53
C ASP A 272 8.14 -13.29 -2.41
N MET A 273 7.91 -12.54 -3.49
CA MET A 273 6.87 -11.53 -3.58
C MET A 273 6.05 -11.73 -4.86
N LEU A 274 4.75 -11.92 -4.70
CA LEU A 274 3.81 -11.92 -5.83
C LEU A 274 3.16 -10.53 -5.94
N HIS A 275 3.32 -9.91 -7.10
CA HIS A 275 2.74 -8.61 -7.43
C HIS A 275 1.57 -8.79 -8.38
N VAL A 276 0.42 -8.20 -8.07
CA VAL A 276 -0.81 -8.31 -8.88
C VAL A 276 -1.45 -6.94 -9.02
N THR A 277 -1.86 -6.58 -10.23
CA THR A 277 -2.78 -5.46 -10.48
C THR A 277 -4.04 -5.97 -11.15
N GLY A 278 -5.16 -5.29 -10.92
CA GLY A 278 -6.41 -5.64 -11.57
C GLY A 278 -7.55 -4.71 -11.20
N ILE A 279 -8.76 -5.14 -11.51
CA ILE A 279 -10.00 -4.43 -11.17
C ILE A 279 -10.52 -4.97 -9.85
N HIS A 280 -10.70 -4.08 -8.88
CA HIS A 280 -11.28 -4.36 -7.58
C HIS A 280 -12.72 -3.81 -7.52
N ILE A 281 -13.62 -4.62 -6.98
CA ILE A 281 -15.01 -4.28 -6.77
C ILE A 281 -15.37 -4.54 -5.31
N ASN A 282 -15.89 -3.52 -4.62
CA ASN A 282 -16.41 -3.68 -3.27
C ASN A 282 -17.73 -4.47 -3.29
N LYS A 283 -17.68 -5.73 -2.84
CA LYS A 283 -18.89 -6.56 -2.66
C LYS A 283 -19.41 -6.50 -1.23
N THR A 284 -20.68 -6.15 -1.08
CA THR A 284 -21.44 -6.34 0.16
C THR A 284 -22.24 -7.63 0.05
N GLN A 285 -21.64 -8.76 0.44
CA GLN A 285 -22.35 -10.02 0.59
C GLN A 285 -22.07 -10.61 1.97
N HIS A 286 -23.13 -11.02 2.67
CA HIS A 286 -23.01 -12.01 3.72
C HIS A 286 -22.63 -13.32 3.03
N LEU A 287 -21.34 -13.65 3.02
CA LEU A 287 -20.87 -14.96 2.52
C LEU A 287 -21.23 -16.04 3.55
N CYS A 288 -22.53 -16.31 3.68
CA CYS A 288 -23.10 -17.45 4.38
C CYS A 288 -24.13 -18.10 3.46
N GLN A 289 -23.66 -18.72 2.38
CA GLN A 289 -24.41 -19.82 1.77
C GLN A 289 -23.79 -21.10 2.32
N PHE A 290 -24.49 -21.71 3.28
CA PHE A 290 -24.25 -23.11 3.63
C PHE A 290 -25.00 -23.96 2.60
N TYR A 291 -24.28 -24.89 1.97
CA TYR A 291 -24.89 -26.03 1.28
C TYR A 291 -25.10 -27.16 2.28
#